data_AF-A0A962SMB4-F1
#
_entry.id   AF-A0A962SMB4-F1
#
_cell.length_a   1.000
_cell.length_b   1.000
_cell.length_c   1.000
_cell.angle_alpha   90.00
_cell.angle_beta   90.00
_cell.angle_gamma   90.00
#
_symmetry.space_group_name_H-M   'P 1'
#
loop_
_entity.id
_entity.type
_entity.pdbx_description
1 polymer ?
#
loop_
_entity_poly.entity_id
_entity_poly.type
_entity_poly.pdbx_seq_one_letter_code
_entity_poly.pdbx_strand_id
1 'polypeptide(L)'
;MIRWRALLAGSAVVVPLVLLLQLLFVSMLVGQKMAHGSYPKLDVVIGVVPYMIGFGGYMLIMLLGGYVTAAVATSRVVAHALAVAAFATGLSLWTSISLGGVKPMTLLFFLAALVCAAAGARLWRRRDNRRKQV
;
A
#
# COMPACT_ATOMS: atom_id res chain seq x y z
N MET A 1 4.12 21.62 12.66
CA MET A 1 4.47 21.77 11.24
C MET A 1 4.78 20.40 10.67
N ILE A 2 4.34 20.13 9.45
CA ILE A 2 4.67 18.89 8.74
C ILE A 2 6.15 18.97 8.33
N ARG A 3 6.97 18.00 8.72
CA ARG A 3 8.40 17.98 8.41
C ARG A 3 8.63 17.21 7.11
N TRP A 4 9.09 17.92 6.07
CA TRP A 4 9.39 17.37 4.74
C TRP A 4 10.26 16.10 4.76
N ARG A 5 11.24 16.03 5.68
CA ARG A 5 12.13 14.86 5.84
C ARG A 5 11.36 13.57 6.17
N ALA A 6 10.30 13.64 6.98
CA ALA A 6 9.50 12.47 7.34
C ALA A 6 8.62 12.00 6.17
N LEU A 7 8.12 12.95 5.36
CA LEU A 7 7.39 12.67 4.13
C LEU A 7 8.29 11.98 3.09
N LEU A 8 9.50 12.51 2.88
CA LEU A 8 10.49 11.91 1.98
C LEU A 8 10.93 10.51 2.43
N ALA A 9 11.17 10.31 3.72
CA ALA A 9 11.56 9.00 4.23
C ALA A 9 10.43 7.96 4.06
N GLY A 10 9.19 8.38 4.33
CA GLY A 10 8.01 7.54 4.11
C GLY A 10 7.80 7.20 2.63
N SER A 11 7.85 8.21 1.74
CA SER A 11 7.66 8.00 0.31
C SER A 11 8.79 7.21 -0.33
N ALA A 12 10.05 7.44 0.07
CA ALA A 12 11.21 6.69 -0.42
C ALA A 12 11.14 5.19 -0.10
N VAL A 13 10.36 4.78 0.91
CA VAL A 13 10.13 3.37 1.23
C VAL A 13 8.86 2.85 0.56
N VAL A 14 7.76 3.61 0.65
CA VAL A 14 6.45 3.17 0.15
C VAL A 14 6.42 3.10 -1.37
N VAL A 15 6.95 4.10 -2.07
CA VAL A 15 6.89 4.18 -3.54
C VAL A 15 7.60 2.99 -4.22
N PRO A 16 8.86 2.67 -3.94
CA PRO A 16 9.53 1.54 -4.58
C PRO A 16 8.88 0.19 -4.19
N LEU A 17 8.40 0.02 -2.95
CA LEU A 17 7.68 -1.20 -2.56
C LEU A 17 6.37 -1.37 -3.33
N VAL A 18 5.59 -0.28 -3.47
CA VAL A 18 4.33 -0.30 -4.24
C VAL A 18 4.62 -0.58 -5.72
N LEU A 19 5.68 0.01 -6.30
CA LEU A 19 6.09 -0.25 -7.69
C LEU A 19 6.51 -1.71 -7.89
N LEU A 20 7.29 -2.29 -6.97
CA LEU A 20 7.65 -3.70 -7.00
C LEU A 20 6.43 -4.61 -6.94
N LEU A 21 5.48 -4.29 -6.06
CA LEU A 21 4.23 -5.05 -5.96
C LEU A 21 3.39 -4.93 -7.25
N GLN A 22 3.30 -3.73 -7.84
CA GLN A 22 2.62 -3.52 -9.12
C GLN A 22 3.27 -4.35 -10.23
N LEU A 23 4.61 -4.35 -10.30
CA LEU A 23 5.34 -5.15 -11.28
C LEU A 23 5.07 -6.65 -11.10
N LEU A 24 5.10 -7.14 -9.86
CA LEU A 24 4.79 -8.53 -9.53
C LEU A 24 3.34 -8.88 -9.90
N PHE A 25 2.40 -7.99 -9.61
CA PHE A 25 0.98 -8.18 -9.95
C PHE A 25 0.75 -8.23 -11.47
N VAL A 26 1.40 -7.34 -12.23
CA VAL A 26 1.34 -7.36 -13.70
C VAL A 26 1.96 -8.65 -14.25
N SER A 27 3.13 -9.06 -13.73
CA SER A 27 3.77 -10.33 -14.12
C SER A 27 2.88 -11.54 -13.83
N MET A 28 2.20 -11.57 -12.68
CA MET A 28 1.20 -12.59 -12.38
C MET A 28 0.07 -12.58 -13.41
N LEU A 29 -0.56 -11.44 -13.65
CA LEU A 29 -1.66 -11.33 -14.63
C LEU A 29 -1.25 -11.79 -16.04
N VAL A 30 -0.03 -11.47 -16.48
CA VAL A 30 0.51 -11.95 -17.76
C VAL A 30 0.67 -13.47 -17.74
N GLY A 31 1.27 -14.04 -16.69
CA GLY A 31 1.41 -15.48 -16.52
C GLY A 31 0.06 -16.21 -16.51
N GLN A 32 -0.98 -15.58 -15.96
CA GLN A 32 -2.33 -16.13 -15.96
C GLN A 32 -2.96 -16.17 -17.34
N LYS A 33 -2.81 -15.09 -18.12
CA LYS A 33 -3.28 -15.10 -19.51
C LYS A 33 -2.65 -16.23 -20.32
N MET A 34 -1.38 -16.55 -20.06
CA MET A 34 -0.73 -17.70 -20.67
C MET A 34 -1.26 -19.04 -20.14
N ALA A 35 -1.49 -19.17 -18.83
CA ALA A 35 -1.98 -20.39 -18.19
C ALA A 35 -3.44 -20.75 -18.53
N HIS A 36 -4.31 -19.75 -18.73
CA HIS A 36 -5.71 -19.95 -19.16
C HIS A 36 -5.80 -20.72 -20.49
N GLY A 37 -4.83 -20.54 -21.38
CA GLY A 37 -4.78 -21.29 -22.65
C GLY A 37 -4.49 -22.78 -22.48
N SER A 38 -3.89 -23.20 -21.36
CA SER A 38 -3.44 -24.57 -21.12
C SER A 38 -4.24 -25.33 -20.07
N TYR A 39 -4.89 -24.65 -19.12
CA TYR A 39 -5.55 -25.28 -17.97
C TYR A 39 -6.90 -24.62 -17.58
N PRO A 40 -7.97 -24.82 -18.37
CA PRO A 40 -9.28 -24.18 -18.14
C PRO A 40 -9.97 -24.61 -16.83
N LYS A 41 -9.60 -25.76 -16.25
CA LYS A 41 -10.14 -26.23 -14.97
C LYS A 41 -9.67 -25.40 -13.76
N LEU A 42 -8.62 -24.59 -13.91
CA LEU A 42 -8.03 -23.78 -12.85
C LEU A 42 -8.46 -22.30 -12.91
N ASP A 43 -9.34 -21.93 -13.84
CA ASP A 43 -9.76 -20.54 -14.12
C ASP A 43 -10.17 -19.74 -12.88
N VAL A 44 -10.89 -20.35 -11.94
CA VAL A 44 -11.34 -19.66 -10.72
C VAL A 44 -10.17 -19.37 -9.77
N VAL A 45 -9.26 -20.35 -9.60
CA VAL A 45 -8.09 -20.21 -8.70
C VAL A 45 -7.11 -19.21 -9.29
N ILE A 46 -6.88 -19.33 -10.60
CA ILE A 46 -6.06 -18.41 -11.37
C ILE A 46 -6.69 -17.01 -11.23
N GLY A 47 -7.97 -16.81 -11.50
CA GLY A 47 -8.62 -15.51 -11.32
C GLY A 47 -8.44 -14.85 -9.94
N VAL A 48 -8.52 -15.59 -8.83
CA VAL A 48 -8.60 -14.99 -7.47
C VAL A 48 -7.25 -14.78 -6.80
N VAL A 49 -6.27 -15.67 -7.01
CA VAL A 49 -5.01 -15.68 -6.25
C VAL A 49 -4.20 -14.38 -6.35
N PRO A 50 -3.97 -13.77 -7.54
CA PRO A 50 -3.19 -12.54 -7.62
C PRO A 50 -3.88 -11.37 -6.95
N TYR A 51 -5.21 -11.32 -6.98
CA TYR A 51 -5.96 -10.26 -6.30
C TYR A 51 -5.81 -10.37 -4.79
N MET A 52 -5.83 -11.58 -4.24
CA MET A 52 -5.55 -11.80 -2.82
C MET A 52 -4.12 -11.42 -2.44
N ILE A 53 -3.13 -11.85 -3.24
CA ILE A 53 -1.71 -11.53 -3.00
C ILE A 53 -1.47 -10.03 -3.13
N GLY A 54 -2.01 -9.41 -4.19
CA GLY A 54 -1.92 -7.97 -4.44
C GLY A 54 -2.57 -7.16 -3.33
N PHE A 55 -3.78 -7.52 -2.89
CA PHE A 55 -4.46 -6.86 -1.79
C PHE A 55 -3.69 -7.01 -0.47
N GLY A 56 -3.32 -8.25 -0.10
CA GLY A 56 -2.59 -8.52 1.12
C GLY A 56 -1.23 -7.83 1.16
N GLY A 57 -0.46 -7.93 0.07
CA GLY A 57 0.83 -7.25 -0.07
C GLY A 57 0.70 -5.74 0.01
N TYR A 58 -0.31 -5.16 -0.64
CA TYR A 58 -0.54 -3.72 -0.64
C TYR A 58 -0.87 -3.18 0.76
N MET A 59 -1.74 -3.89 1.50
CA MET A 59 -2.06 -3.56 2.89
C MET A 59 -0.82 -3.60 3.78
N LEU A 60 0.03 -4.62 3.59
CA LEU A 60 1.25 -4.83 4.38
C LEU A 60 2.28 -3.73 4.10
N ILE A 61 2.46 -3.33 2.84
CA ILE A 61 3.32 -2.21 2.45
C ILE A 61 2.81 -0.90 3.06
N MET A 62 1.50 -0.63 3.03
CA MET A 62 0.93 0.58 3.61
C MET A 62 1.08 0.62 5.13
N LEU A 63 0.93 -0.52 5.80
CA LEU A 63 1.15 -0.65 7.23
C LEU A 63 2.62 -0.41 7.61
N LEU A 64 3.56 -1.05 6.89
CA LEU A 64 5.00 -0.85 7.08
C LEU A 64 5.41 0.60 6.74
N GLY A 65 4.87 1.14 5.67
CA GLY A 65 5.06 2.53 5.26
C GLY A 65 4.64 3.52 6.33
N GLY A 66 3.45 3.31 6.90
CA GLY A 66 2.95 4.09 8.04
C GLY A 66 3.84 3.95 9.28
N TYR A 67 4.35 2.75 9.57
CA TYR A 67 5.27 2.50 10.68
C TYR A 67 6.63 3.19 10.51
N VAL A 68 7.23 3.13 9.31
CA VAL A 68 8.52 3.77 9.03
C VAL A 68 8.39 5.30 8.99
N THR A 69 7.33 5.81 8.35
CA THR A 69 7.02 7.25 8.35
C THR A 69 6.86 7.76 9.79
N ALA A 70 6.21 6.95 10.63
CA ALA A 70 6.04 7.24 12.04
C ALA A 70 7.35 7.27 12.82
N ALA A 71 8.28 6.34 12.53
CA ALA A 71 9.59 6.29 13.16
C ALA A 71 10.45 7.53 12.92
N VAL A 72 10.30 8.15 11.76
CA VAL A 72 11.04 9.37 11.39
C VAL A 72 10.29 10.64 11.80
N ALA A 73 8.96 10.56 11.94
CA ALA A 73 8.13 11.69 12.32
C ALA A 73 8.24 12.00 13.83
N THR A 74 8.91 13.11 14.15
CA THR A 74 9.05 13.62 15.53
C THR A 74 7.76 14.24 16.09
N SER A 75 6.79 14.60 15.24
CA SER A 75 5.52 15.21 15.64
C SER A 75 4.42 14.91 14.61
N ARG A 76 3.15 14.83 15.06
CA ARG A 76 1.96 14.54 14.23
C ARG A 76 2.15 13.31 13.33
N VAL A 77 2.63 12.23 13.93
CA VAL A 77 2.98 10.93 13.33
C VAL A 77 1.91 10.39 12.37
N VAL A 78 0.65 10.37 12.82
CA VAL A 78 -0.49 9.84 12.05
C VAL A 78 -0.81 10.71 10.83
N ALA A 79 -0.69 12.03 10.94
CA ALA A 79 -0.96 12.94 9.83
C ALA A 79 0.09 12.78 8.71
N HIS A 80 1.35 12.56 9.06
CA HIS A 80 2.40 12.30 8.06
C HIS A 80 2.17 10.96 7.34
N ALA A 81 1.83 9.91 8.08
CA ALA A 81 1.52 8.59 7.50
C ALA A 81 0.32 8.66 6.56
N LEU A 82 -0.75 9.39 6.93
CA LEU A 82 -1.90 9.61 6.06
C LEU A 82 -1.55 10.42 4.81
N ALA A 83 -0.69 11.44 4.92
CA ALA A 83 -0.26 12.23 3.76
C ALA A 83 0.56 11.40 2.76
N VAL A 84 1.49 10.56 3.26
CA VAL A 84 2.28 9.65 2.41
C VAL A 84 1.37 8.61 1.75
N ALA A 85 0.45 8.01 2.53
CA ALA A 85 -0.49 7.06 1.98
C ALA A 85 -1.39 7.69 0.92
N ALA A 86 -2.00 8.86 1.20
CA ALA A 86 -2.82 9.59 0.24
C ALA A 86 -2.05 9.99 -1.03
N PHE A 87 -0.77 10.33 -0.91
CA PHE A 87 0.07 10.61 -2.07
C PHE A 87 0.32 9.35 -2.91
N ALA A 88 0.74 8.25 -2.29
CA ALA A 88 1.03 7.00 -3.00
C ALA A 88 -0.23 6.35 -3.60
N THR A 89 -1.31 6.31 -2.85
CA THR A 89 -2.60 5.76 -3.29
C THR A 89 -3.28 6.70 -4.28
N GLY A 90 -3.18 8.02 -4.09
CA GLY A 90 -3.68 9.03 -5.01
C GLY A 90 -3.01 8.96 -6.37
N LEU A 91 -1.68 8.76 -6.41
CA LEU A 91 -0.95 8.54 -7.67
C LEU A 91 -1.47 7.29 -8.39
N SER A 92 -1.72 6.21 -7.64
CA SER A 92 -2.26 4.96 -8.18
C SER A 92 -3.73 5.08 -8.64
N LEU A 93 -4.52 5.91 -7.96
CA LEU A 93 -5.90 6.20 -8.31
C LEU A 93 -5.97 7.04 -9.59
N TRP A 94 -5.09 8.05 -9.69
CA TRP A 94 -4.99 8.92 -10.85
C TRP A 94 -4.68 8.12 -12.12
N THR A 95 -3.68 7.24 -12.07
CA THR A 95 -3.35 6.38 -13.22
C THR A 95 -4.52 5.47 -13.59
N SER A 96 -5.25 4.92 -12.60
CA SER A 96 -6.43 4.10 -12.86
C SER A 96 -7.57 4.89 -13.54
N ILE A 97 -7.81 6.14 -13.11
CA ILE A 97 -8.82 7.03 -13.71
C ILE A 97 -8.49 7.27 -15.18
N SER A 98 -7.24 7.61 -15.49
CA SER A 98 -6.80 7.92 -16.86
C SER A 98 -6.85 6.72 -17.82
N LEU A 99 -6.77 5.49 -17.31
CA LEU A 99 -6.65 4.27 -18.12
C LEU A 99 -7.94 3.46 -18.28
N GLY A 100 -9.00 3.73 -17.51
CA GLY A 100 -10.23 2.93 -17.62
C GLY A 100 -11.36 3.26 -16.63
N GLY A 101 -11.34 4.46 -16.03
CA GLY A 101 -12.35 4.88 -15.05
C GLY A 101 -12.16 4.29 -13.64
N VAL A 102 -12.85 4.88 -12.66
CA VAL A 102 -12.77 4.43 -11.26
C VAL A 102 -13.57 3.14 -11.09
N LYS A 103 -12.89 2.02 -10.85
CA LYS A 103 -13.54 0.80 -10.38
C LYS A 103 -13.81 0.93 -8.87
N PRO A 104 -14.97 0.44 -8.37
CA PRO A 104 -15.27 0.46 -6.94
C PRO A 104 -14.20 -0.27 -6.10
N MET A 105 -13.54 -1.27 -6.69
CA MET A 105 -12.39 -1.96 -6.11
C MET A 105 -11.27 -0.96 -5.76
N THR A 106 -10.91 -0.04 -6.66
CA THR A 106 -9.81 0.91 -6.46
C THR A 106 -10.09 1.86 -5.29
N LEU A 107 -11.36 2.26 -5.11
CA LEU A 107 -11.80 3.05 -3.96
C LEU A 107 -11.63 2.28 -2.64
N LEU A 108 -11.97 1.00 -2.65
CA LEU A 108 -11.82 0.13 -1.48
C LEU A 108 -10.34 -0.01 -1.08
N PHE A 109 -9.46 -0.21 -2.07
CA PHE A 109 -8.00 -0.25 -1.87
C PHE A 109 -7.47 1.08 -1.30
N PHE A 110 -7.97 2.21 -1.80
CA PHE A 110 -7.59 3.54 -1.31
C PHE A 110 -7.94 3.73 0.18
N LEU A 111 -9.19 3.42 0.56
CA LEU A 111 -9.63 3.55 1.95
C LEU A 111 -8.89 2.59 2.88
N ALA A 112 -8.73 1.33 2.45
CA ALA A 112 -8.03 0.32 3.23
C ALA A 112 -6.54 0.67 3.43
N ALA A 113 -5.89 1.29 2.43
CA ALA A 113 -4.53 1.78 2.55
C ALA A 113 -4.38 2.91 3.58
N LEU A 114 -5.31 3.86 3.61
CA LEU A 114 -5.31 4.94 4.62
C LEU A 114 -5.47 4.36 6.03
N VAL A 115 -6.38 3.41 6.21
CA VAL A 115 -6.58 2.72 7.50
C VAL A 115 -5.32 1.95 7.91
N CYS A 116 -4.71 1.20 7.01
CA CYS A 116 -3.48 0.46 7.29
C CYS A 116 -2.29 1.37 7.62
N ALA A 117 -2.11 2.46 6.89
CA ALA A 117 -1.06 3.45 7.17
C ALA A 117 -1.27 4.12 8.53
N ALA A 118 -2.50 4.48 8.88
CA ALA A 118 -2.83 5.01 10.20
C ALA A 118 -2.61 3.97 11.31
N ALA A 119 -2.94 2.70 11.06
CA ALA A 119 -2.69 1.60 11.99
C ALA A 119 -1.19 1.38 12.22
N GLY A 120 -0.37 1.38 11.17
CA GLY A 120 1.09 1.30 11.26
C GLY A 120 1.69 2.44 12.08
N ALA A 121 1.21 3.66 11.86
CA ALA A 121 1.64 4.83 12.64
C ALA A 121 1.21 4.76 14.11
N ARG A 122 0.01 4.25 14.41
CA ARG A 122 -0.46 4.02 15.78
C ARG A 122 0.35 2.92 16.49
N LEU A 123 0.67 1.83 15.79
CA LEU A 123 1.51 0.74 16.31
C LEU A 123 2.87 1.25 16.74
N TRP A 124 3.52 2.07 15.90
CA TRP A 124 4.78 2.71 16.25
C TRP A 124 4.64 3.63 17.47
N ARG A 125 3.63 4.51 17.49
CA ARG A 125 3.41 5.44 18.61
C ARG A 125 3.18 4.72 19.95
N ARG A 126 2.45 3.60 19.94
CA ARG A 126 2.26 2.75 21.13
C ARG A 126 3.59 2.16 21.62
N ARG A 127 4.46 1.74 20.70
CA ARG A 127 5.79 1.18 21.01
C ARG A 127 6.75 2.26 21.55
N ASP A 128 6.76 3.45 20.96
CA ASP A 128 7.57 4.58 21.43
C ASP A 128 7.16 5.04 22.83
N ASN A 129 5.86 5.15 23.10
CA ASN A 129 5.36 5.49 24.44
C ASN A 129 5.79 4.46 25.51
N ARG A 130 5.77 3.15 25.20
CA ARG A 130 6.25 2.12 26.13
C ARG A 130 7.76 2.23 26.41
N ARG A 131 8.57 2.59 25.41
CA ARG A 131 10.02 2.75 25.59
C ARG A 131 10.40 3.93 26.50
N LYS A 132 9.55 4.96 26.59
CA LYS A 132 9.79 6.15 27.44
C LYS A 132 9.36 5.96 28.90
N GLN A 133 8.74 4.83 29.22
CA GLN A 133 8.27 4.48 30.58
C GLN A 133 9.21 3.50 31.30
N VAL A 134 10.30 3.08 30.64
CA VAL A 134 11.39 2.25 31.19
C VAL A 134 12.62 3.13 31.26
#